data_AF-A0A965B4S8-F1
#
_entry.id   AF-A0A965B4S8-F1
#
_cell.length_a   1.000
_cell.length_b   1.000
_cell.length_c   1.000
_cell.angle_alpha   90.00
_cell.angle_beta   90.00
_cell.angle_gamma   90.00
#
_symmetry.space_group_name_H-M   'P 1'
#
loop_
_entity.id
_entity.type
_entity.pdbx_description
1 polymer ?
#
loop_
_entity_poly.entity_id
_entity_poly.type
_entity_poly.pdbx_seq_one_letter_code
_entity_poly.pdbx_strand_id
1 'polypeptide(L)'
;MGSDAKCPFTGGMQGTTNNDWWPNQLNLGVLQQNPAVADPMGPDFDYAEEFLSLDLDALARDVDAIMTDSQPWWPADYGHYGPFFIRMAWHSAGTYRIQDGRGGAGNGSQRFAPLNSWPDNVNLDKARRLLWPVKQKYGRKISWADLFIFAGNRALETMGFKTFG
;
A
#
# COMPACT_ATOMS: atom_id res chain seq x y z
N MET A 1 -5.18 -27.88 18.85
CA MET A 1 -4.84 -26.65 18.11
C MET A 1 -3.86 -25.89 18.98
N GLY A 2 -2.56 -25.98 18.68
CA GLY A 2 -1.53 -25.59 19.63
C GLY A 2 -0.16 -25.57 18.97
N SER A 3 0.04 -24.59 18.12
CA SER A 3 1.36 -24.13 17.69
C SER A 3 1.19 -22.70 17.18
N ASP A 4 0.85 -21.78 18.09
CA ASP A 4 1.00 -20.37 17.80
C ASP A 4 2.42 -20.13 17.32
N ALA A 5 2.59 -19.30 16.28
CA ALA A 5 3.86 -19.01 15.63
C ALA A 5 4.81 -18.31 16.61
N LYS A 6 5.44 -19.09 17.50
CA LYS A 6 6.51 -18.63 18.38
C LYS A 6 7.79 -18.60 17.56
N CYS A 7 8.48 -17.46 17.58
CA CYS A 7 9.81 -17.37 17.01
C CYS A 7 10.71 -18.44 17.66
N PRO A 8 11.35 -19.32 16.88
CA PRO A 8 12.17 -20.42 17.44
C PRO A 8 13.47 -19.91 18.09
N PHE A 9 13.76 -18.61 17.99
CA PHE A 9 14.91 -17.96 18.62
C PHE A 9 14.44 -17.07 19.77
N THR A 10 14.89 -17.36 21.00
CA THR A 10 14.54 -16.64 22.22
C THR A 10 15.59 -15.61 22.66
N GLY A 11 16.69 -15.45 21.91
CA GLY A 11 17.87 -14.67 22.31
C GLY A 11 17.86 -13.16 22.02
N GLY A 12 16.70 -12.58 21.68
CA GLY A 12 16.57 -11.14 21.38
C GLY A 12 15.98 -10.33 22.53
N MET A 13 16.02 -8.99 22.43
CA MET A 13 15.38 -8.01 23.33
C MET A 13 13.85 -8.17 23.54
N GLN A 14 13.22 -9.22 23.01
CA GLN A 14 11.80 -9.50 23.17
C GLN A 14 11.58 -10.50 24.31
N GLY A 15 11.30 -9.97 25.49
CA GLY A 15 10.84 -10.75 26.65
C GLY A 15 9.33 -10.95 26.68
N THR A 16 8.86 -11.72 27.65
CA THR A 16 7.42 -11.91 27.93
C THR A 16 6.74 -10.56 28.21
N THR A 17 5.54 -10.37 27.67
CA THR A 17 4.75 -9.15 27.77
C THR A 17 3.48 -9.36 28.62
N ASN A 18 2.79 -8.28 28.96
CA ASN A 18 1.52 -8.37 29.70
C ASN A 18 0.45 -9.19 28.96
N ASN A 19 0.43 -9.15 27.62
CA ASN A 19 -0.52 -9.93 26.82
C ASN A 19 -0.26 -11.43 26.90
N ASP A 20 0.98 -11.85 27.16
CA ASP A 20 1.31 -13.27 27.37
C ASP A 20 0.78 -13.76 28.72
N TRP A 21 0.82 -12.91 29.75
CA TRP A 21 0.34 -13.24 31.10
C TRP A 21 -1.19 -13.11 31.23
N TRP A 22 -1.78 -12.09 30.61
CA TRP A 22 -3.21 -11.77 30.71
C TRP A 22 -3.82 -11.58 29.31
N PRO A 23 -3.96 -12.66 28.52
CA PRO A 23 -4.38 -12.57 27.11
C PRO A 23 -5.80 -12.03 26.90
N ASN A 24 -6.66 -12.12 27.93
CA ASN A 24 -8.04 -11.63 27.89
C ASN A 24 -8.22 -10.24 28.50
N GLN A 25 -7.13 -9.56 28.89
CA GLN A 25 -7.20 -8.18 29.39
C GLN A 25 -7.59 -7.22 28.27
N LEU A 26 -8.34 -6.17 28.62
CA LEU A 26 -8.71 -5.10 27.67
C LEU A 26 -7.47 -4.46 27.05
N ASN A 27 -7.39 -4.46 25.72
CA ASN A 27 -6.29 -3.87 24.96
C ASN A 27 -6.59 -2.42 24.55
N LEU A 28 -5.90 -1.45 25.16
CA LEU A 28 -6.02 -0.03 24.84
C LEU A 28 -5.12 0.43 23.67
N GLY A 29 -4.27 -0.45 23.13
CA GLY A 29 -3.35 -0.11 22.04
C GLY A 29 -4.05 0.32 20.76
N VAL A 30 -5.31 -0.07 20.55
CA VAL A 30 -6.13 0.39 19.42
C VAL A 30 -6.40 1.89 19.45
N LEU A 31 -6.36 2.52 20.62
CA LEU A 31 -6.57 3.97 20.79
C LEU A 31 -5.29 4.78 20.57
N GLN A 32 -4.15 4.11 20.37
CA GLN A 32 -2.82 4.71 20.25
C GLN A 32 -2.18 4.42 18.89
N GLN A 33 -2.96 3.99 17.90
CA GLN A 33 -2.47 3.73 16.54
C GLN A 33 -2.19 5.04 15.79
N ASN A 34 -1.15 5.03 14.96
CA ASN A 34 -0.72 6.16 14.13
C ASN A 34 -0.56 7.48 14.91
N PRO A 35 0.20 7.51 16.03
CA PRO A 35 0.41 8.74 16.79
C PRO A 35 1.28 9.72 16.01
N ALA A 36 1.06 11.02 16.20
CA ALA A 36 1.79 12.09 15.49
C ALA A 36 3.32 11.98 15.62
N VAL A 37 3.84 11.50 16.76
CA VAL A 37 5.28 11.31 16.98
C VAL A 37 5.92 10.28 16.03
N ALA A 38 5.13 9.36 15.47
CA ALA A 38 5.59 8.36 14.52
C ALA A 38 5.41 8.81 13.05
N ASP A 39 4.75 9.94 12.80
CA ASP A 39 4.55 10.48 11.46
C ASP A 39 5.79 11.29 11.02
N PRO A 40 6.51 10.85 9.97
CA PRO A 40 7.68 11.58 9.48
C PRO A 40 7.32 12.89 8.74
N MET A 41 6.05 13.16 8.47
CA MET A 41 5.62 14.36 7.73
C MET A 41 5.63 15.63 8.60
N GLY A 42 5.54 15.47 9.91
CA GLY A 42 5.48 16.58 10.87
C GLY A 42 4.07 17.16 11.02
N PRO A 43 3.86 17.97 12.08
CA PRO A 43 2.53 18.43 12.49
C PRO A 43 1.88 19.43 11.53
N ASP A 44 2.69 20.15 10.74
CA ASP A 44 2.21 21.22 9.85
C ASP A 44 1.93 20.72 8.41
N PHE A 45 2.01 19.40 8.17
CA PHE A 45 1.80 18.84 6.84
C PHE A 45 0.32 18.74 6.49
N ASP A 46 -0.08 19.41 5.41
CA ASP A 46 -1.41 19.28 4.80
C ASP A 46 -1.30 18.52 3.46
N TYR A 47 -1.78 17.28 3.45
CA TYR A 47 -1.78 16.46 2.24
C TYR A 47 -2.68 17.02 1.14
N ALA A 48 -3.82 17.61 1.50
CA ALA A 48 -4.75 18.15 0.51
C ALA A 48 -4.12 19.34 -0.23
N GLU A 49 -3.45 20.24 0.48
CA GLU A 49 -2.71 21.35 -0.12
C GLU A 49 -1.59 20.85 -1.05
N GLU A 50 -0.80 19.88 -0.59
CA GLU A 50 0.30 19.31 -1.36
C GLU A 50 -0.18 18.58 -2.62
N PHE A 51 -1.28 17.83 -2.52
CA PHE A 51 -1.91 17.15 -3.65
C PHE A 51 -2.50 18.12 -4.66
N LEU A 52 -3.12 19.22 -4.22
CA LEU A 52 -3.63 20.26 -5.13
C LEU A 52 -2.53 20.96 -5.93
N SER A 53 -1.29 20.93 -5.44
CA SER A 53 -0.11 21.47 -6.14
C SER A 53 0.54 20.48 -7.12
N LEU A 54 -0.01 19.28 -7.26
CA LEU A 54 0.52 18.20 -8.10
C LEU A 54 0.14 18.39 -9.56
N ASP A 55 1.13 18.26 -10.46
CA ASP A 55 0.87 18.16 -11.90
C ASP A 55 0.34 16.75 -12.22
N LEU A 56 -1.00 16.63 -12.31
CA LEU A 56 -1.67 15.35 -12.58
C LEU A 56 -1.38 14.81 -13.98
N ASP A 57 -1.18 15.68 -14.97
CA ASP A 57 -0.87 15.28 -16.35
C ASP A 57 0.55 14.74 -16.46
N ALA A 58 1.50 15.33 -15.73
CA ALA A 58 2.85 14.77 -15.59
C ALA A 58 2.84 13.44 -14.83
N LEU A 59 2.08 13.35 -13.73
CA LEU A 59 1.95 12.11 -12.98
C LEU A 59 1.38 10.99 -13.85
N ALA A 60 0.29 11.27 -14.59
CA ALA A 60 -0.33 10.32 -15.50
C ALA A 60 0.67 9.82 -16.55
N ARG A 61 1.40 10.72 -17.21
CA ARG A 61 2.42 10.35 -18.21
C ARG A 61 3.52 9.46 -17.63
N ASP A 62 4.01 9.77 -16.43
CA ASP A 62 5.07 8.96 -15.81
C ASP A 62 4.56 7.58 -15.37
N VAL A 63 3.32 7.50 -14.85
CA VAL A 63 2.69 6.21 -14.50
C VAL A 63 2.44 5.38 -15.76
N ASP A 64 1.94 6.00 -16.83
CA ASP A 64 1.72 5.35 -18.11
C ASP A 64 3.04 4.84 -18.71
N ALA A 65 4.13 5.61 -18.60
CA ALA A 65 5.45 5.20 -19.09
C ALA A 65 5.97 3.93 -18.39
N ILE A 66 5.72 3.78 -17.09
CA ILE A 66 6.09 2.55 -16.37
C ILE A 66 5.38 1.33 -16.95
N MET A 67 4.15 1.48 -17.47
CA MET A 67 3.36 0.34 -17.96
C MET A 67 4.12 -0.49 -18.98
N THR A 68 4.92 0.13 -19.85
CA THR A 68 5.68 -0.56 -20.90
C THR A 68 7.19 -0.57 -20.68
N ASP A 69 7.69 0.05 -19.60
CA ASP A 69 9.12 0.08 -19.25
C ASP A 69 9.52 -1.17 -18.45
N SER A 70 9.60 -2.32 -19.15
CA SER A 70 9.88 -3.61 -18.55
C SER A 70 11.24 -3.66 -17.83
N GLN A 71 11.22 -4.07 -16.57
CA GLN A 71 12.39 -4.16 -15.71
C GLN A 71 12.97 -5.59 -15.69
N PRO A 72 14.30 -5.76 -15.73
CA PRO A 72 14.93 -7.08 -15.78
C PRO A 72 14.70 -7.93 -14.53
N TRP A 73 14.47 -7.30 -13.37
CA TRP A 73 14.22 -7.99 -12.10
C TRP A 73 12.76 -8.45 -11.94
N TRP A 74 11.86 -7.97 -12.79
CA TRP A 74 10.48 -8.43 -12.88
C TRP A 74 9.90 -8.12 -14.26
N PRO A 75 10.22 -8.90 -15.30
CA PRO A 75 9.80 -8.60 -16.68
C PRO A 75 8.29 -8.46 -16.82
N ALA A 76 7.86 -7.51 -17.65
CA ALA A 76 6.44 -7.29 -17.93
C ALA A 76 5.86 -8.42 -18.79
N ASP A 77 4.80 -9.06 -18.31
CA ASP A 77 4.02 -9.99 -19.10
C ASP A 77 3.47 -9.25 -20.34
N TYR A 78 3.66 -9.83 -21.52
CA TYR A 78 3.29 -9.23 -22.81
C TYR A 78 3.89 -7.84 -23.07
N GLY A 79 4.96 -7.46 -22.35
CA GLY A 79 5.56 -6.13 -22.45
C GLY A 79 4.71 -5.02 -21.81
N HIS A 80 3.70 -5.34 -20.99
CA HIS A 80 2.83 -4.35 -20.35
C HIS A 80 2.40 -4.74 -18.92
N TYR A 81 2.76 -3.94 -17.91
CA TYR A 81 2.40 -4.16 -16.49
C TYR A 81 0.95 -3.82 -16.14
N GLY A 82 0.16 -3.27 -17.07
CA GLY A 82 -1.23 -2.86 -16.83
C GLY A 82 -2.08 -3.88 -16.05
N PRO A 83 -2.20 -5.14 -16.48
CA PRO A 83 -2.97 -6.15 -15.74
C PRO A 83 -2.49 -6.35 -14.30
N PHE A 84 -1.18 -6.21 -14.07
CA PHE A 84 -0.56 -6.34 -12.75
C PHE A 84 -0.92 -5.16 -11.83
N PHE A 85 -0.94 -3.94 -12.35
CA PHE A 85 -1.38 -2.77 -11.58
C PHE A 85 -2.88 -2.74 -11.33
N ILE A 86 -3.70 -3.23 -12.28
CA ILE A 86 -5.13 -3.44 -12.04
C ILE A 86 -5.34 -4.39 -10.87
N ARG A 87 -4.64 -5.53 -10.85
CA ARG A 87 -4.69 -6.47 -9.71
C ARG A 87 -4.26 -5.79 -8.42
N MET A 88 -3.16 -5.02 -8.43
CA MET A 88 -2.68 -4.33 -7.23
C MET A 88 -3.74 -3.35 -6.67
N ALA A 89 -4.34 -2.53 -7.53
CA ALA A 89 -5.38 -1.58 -7.15
C ALA A 89 -6.63 -2.31 -6.62
N TRP A 90 -7.09 -3.35 -7.33
CA TRP A 90 -8.19 -4.21 -6.91
C TRP A 90 -7.95 -4.82 -5.53
N HIS A 91 -6.79 -5.44 -5.29
CA HIS A 91 -6.46 -6.02 -3.98
C HIS A 91 -6.30 -4.96 -2.89
N SER A 92 -5.94 -3.72 -3.23
CA SER A 92 -5.87 -2.64 -2.24
C SER A 92 -7.28 -2.23 -1.79
N ALA A 93 -8.21 -2.07 -2.73
CA ALA A 93 -9.58 -1.66 -2.43
C ALA A 93 -10.45 -2.81 -1.91
N GLY A 94 -10.21 -4.04 -2.37
CA GLY A 94 -11.04 -5.22 -2.15
C GLY A 94 -11.06 -5.77 -0.73
N THR A 95 -10.30 -5.19 0.21
CA THR A 95 -10.35 -5.57 1.64
C THR A 95 -11.52 -4.93 2.39
N TYR A 96 -12.24 -3.99 1.75
CA TYR A 96 -13.34 -3.24 2.34
C TYR A 96 -14.53 -4.14 2.75
N ARG A 97 -15.15 -3.82 3.88
CA ARG A 97 -16.36 -4.49 4.39
C ARG A 97 -17.39 -3.46 4.84
N ILE A 98 -18.65 -3.64 4.43
CA ILE A 98 -19.74 -2.69 4.71
C ILE A 98 -20.21 -2.70 6.17
N GLN A 99 -20.01 -3.80 6.91
CA GLN A 99 -20.56 -3.96 8.25
C GLN A 99 -19.89 -3.07 9.29
N ASP A 100 -18.59 -2.83 9.16
CA ASP A 100 -17.81 -2.00 10.09
C ASP A 100 -16.96 -0.92 9.41
N GLY A 101 -17.06 -0.81 8.08
CA GLY A 101 -16.36 0.20 7.28
C GLY A 101 -14.84 0.03 7.22
N ARG A 102 -14.27 -1.06 7.76
CA ARG A 102 -12.83 -1.30 7.76
C ARG A 102 -12.35 -1.89 6.44
N GLY A 103 -11.03 -1.79 6.22
CA GLY A 103 -10.39 -2.20 4.97
C GLY A 103 -10.49 -1.10 3.92
N GLY A 104 -10.29 -1.47 2.66
CA GLY A 104 -10.22 -0.55 1.54
C GLY A 104 -8.81 0.03 1.34
N ALA A 105 -8.70 0.90 0.34
CA ALA A 105 -7.42 1.44 -0.10
C ALA A 105 -7.01 2.76 0.58
N GLY A 106 -7.92 3.42 1.29
CA GLY A 106 -7.76 4.83 1.72
C GLY A 106 -6.58 5.13 2.64
N ASN A 107 -6.00 4.13 3.31
CA ASN A 107 -4.82 4.30 4.17
C ASN A 107 -3.55 3.67 3.59
N GLY A 108 -3.62 3.08 2.39
CA GLY A 108 -2.48 2.40 1.76
C GLY A 108 -1.96 1.19 2.54
N SER A 109 -2.78 0.55 3.39
CA SER A 109 -2.35 -0.57 4.26
C SER A 109 -1.75 -1.76 3.52
N GLN A 110 -1.97 -1.90 2.20
CA GLN A 110 -1.35 -2.97 1.40
C GLN A 110 0.20 -2.96 1.47
N ARG A 111 0.83 -1.83 1.83
CA ARG A 111 2.29 -1.74 2.03
C ARG A 111 2.77 -2.22 3.39
N PHE A 112 1.88 -2.48 4.33
CA PHE A 112 2.18 -2.87 5.71
C PHE A 112 1.68 -4.29 6.01
N ALA A 113 2.17 -4.87 7.11
CA ALA A 113 1.64 -6.11 7.65
C ALA A 113 0.18 -5.91 8.13
N PRO A 114 -0.68 -6.93 8.04
CA PRO A 114 -0.41 -8.25 7.46
C PRO A 114 -0.58 -8.29 5.93
N LEU A 115 -1.21 -7.27 5.32
CA LEU A 115 -1.65 -7.30 3.93
C LEU A 115 -0.50 -7.44 2.93
N ASN A 116 0.67 -6.86 3.22
CA ASN A 116 1.85 -6.97 2.37
C ASN A 116 2.38 -8.41 2.22
N SER A 117 1.93 -9.34 3.08
CA SER A 117 2.37 -10.75 3.12
C SER A 117 1.20 -11.73 3.08
N TRP A 118 -0.03 -11.27 2.83
CA TRP A 118 -1.15 -12.18 2.61
C TRP A 118 -0.90 -13.05 1.36
N PRO A 119 -1.26 -14.36 1.38
CA PRO A 119 -1.06 -15.24 0.23
C PRO A 119 -1.72 -14.72 -1.05
N ASP A 120 -2.85 -14.04 -0.93
CA ASP A 120 -3.56 -13.49 -2.09
C ASP A 120 -2.86 -12.25 -2.68
N ASN A 121 -1.97 -11.62 -1.92
CA ASN A 121 -1.17 -10.46 -2.34
C ASN A 121 0.23 -10.84 -2.83
N VAL A 122 0.47 -12.13 -3.14
CA VAL A 122 1.74 -12.61 -3.67
C VAL A 122 2.18 -11.80 -4.89
N ASN A 123 3.48 -11.45 -4.89
CA ASN A 123 4.17 -10.60 -5.86
C ASN A 123 3.70 -9.14 -5.90
N LEU A 124 2.65 -8.70 -5.21
CA LEU A 124 2.24 -7.29 -5.22
C LEU A 124 3.28 -6.37 -4.55
N ASP A 125 4.23 -6.92 -3.79
CA ASP A 125 5.44 -6.22 -3.38
C ASP A 125 6.26 -5.69 -4.57
N LYS A 126 6.30 -6.44 -5.67
CA LYS A 126 6.97 -6.05 -6.92
C LYS A 126 6.18 -4.98 -7.66
N ALA A 127 4.84 -5.08 -7.70
CA ALA A 127 3.99 -4.03 -8.26
C ALA A 127 4.22 -2.69 -7.54
N ARG A 128 4.21 -2.69 -6.20
CA ARG A 128 4.51 -1.50 -5.40
C ARG A 128 5.94 -0.99 -5.64
N ARG A 129 6.90 -1.90 -5.85
CA ARG A 129 8.30 -1.53 -6.15
C ARG A 129 8.45 -0.89 -7.52
N LEU A 130 7.72 -1.33 -8.54
CA LEU A 130 7.72 -0.71 -9.88
C LEU A 130 7.27 0.75 -9.84
N LEU A 131 6.32 1.11 -8.95
CA LEU A 131 5.83 2.47 -8.78
C LEU A 131 6.71 3.37 -7.90
N TRP A 132 7.74 2.81 -7.23
CA TRP A 132 8.62 3.59 -6.36
C TRP A 132 9.29 4.78 -7.06
N PRO A 133 9.82 4.68 -8.29
CA PRO A 133 10.42 5.83 -8.98
C PRO A 133 9.46 7.01 -9.14
N VAL A 134 8.17 6.74 -9.43
CA VAL A 134 7.12 7.79 -9.46
C VAL A 134 6.93 8.38 -8.07
N LYS A 135 6.76 7.54 -7.04
CA LYS A 135 6.63 8.03 -5.66
C LYS A 135 7.82 8.87 -5.22
N GLN A 136 9.03 8.50 -5.64
CA GLN A 136 10.26 9.21 -5.35
C GLN A 136 10.30 10.57 -6.05
N LYS A 137 9.89 10.64 -7.32
CA LYS A 137 9.82 11.88 -8.12
C LYS A 137 8.83 12.90 -7.54
N TYR A 138 7.64 12.45 -7.16
CA TYR A 138 6.56 13.34 -6.70
C TYR A 138 6.53 13.56 -5.19
N GLY A 139 7.31 12.77 -4.43
CA GLY A 139 7.51 12.97 -3.01
C GLY A 139 6.19 13.04 -2.25
N ARG A 140 6.06 14.02 -1.36
CA ARG A 140 4.91 14.19 -0.47
C ARG A 140 3.60 14.60 -1.14
N LYS A 141 3.64 15.05 -2.40
CA LYS A 141 2.47 15.52 -3.16
C LYS A 141 1.52 14.41 -3.58
N ILE A 142 2.00 13.16 -3.60
CA ILE A 142 1.16 11.99 -3.86
C ILE A 142 1.38 10.94 -2.78
N SER A 143 0.30 10.50 -2.14
CA SER A 143 0.33 9.44 -1.14
C SER A 143 0.53 8.08 -1.81
N TRP A 144 1.03 7.10 -1.06
CA TRP A 144 1.04 5.72 -1.56
C TRP A 144 -0.38 5.16 -1.74
N ALA A 145 -1.32 5.59 -0.92
CA ALA A 145 -2.72 5.16 -1.00
C ALA A 145 -3.32 5.52 -2.35
N ASP A 146 -3.17 6.78 -2.76
CA ASP A 146 -3.69 7.27 -4.04
C ASP A 146 -2.90 6.70 -5.22
N LEU A 147 -1.56 6.64 -5.12
CA LEU A 147 -0.74 6.13 -6.22
C LEU A 147 -1.08 4.68 -6.60
N PHE A 148 -1.42 3.83 -5.64
CA PHE A 148 -1.82 2.45 -5.95
C PHE A 148 -3.11 2.37 -6.75
N ILE A 149 -4.12 3.17 -6.39
CA ILE A 149 -5.40 3.18 -7.08
C ILE A 149 -5.29 3.91 -8.43
N PHE A 150 -4.58 5.02 -8.46
CA PHE A 150 -4.32 5.79 -9.66
C PHE A 150 -3.63 4.94 -10.73
N ALA A 151 -2.61 4.15 -10.36
CA ALA A 151 -1.96 3.24 -11.29
C ALA A 151 -2.92 2.19 -11.89
N GLY A 152 -3.90 1.71 -11.11
CA GLY A 152 -4.94 0.81 -11.60
C GLY A 152 -5.88 1.49 -12.61
N ASN A 153 -6.32 2.71 -12.34
CA ASN A 153 -7.15 3.49 -13.28
C ASN A 153 -6.39 3.80 -14.57
N ARG A 154 -5.14 4.27 -14.46
CA ARG A 154 -4.28 4.53 -15.62
C ARG A 154 -4.08 3.27 -16.46
N ALA A 155 -3.81 2.13 -15.82
CA ALA A 155 -3.66 0.86 -16.52
C ALA A 155 -4.91 0.45 -17.33
N LEU A 156 -6.11 0.72 -16.82
CA LEU A 156 -7.35 0.50 -17.58
C LEU A 156 -7.41 1.41 -18.82
N GLU A 157 -7.10 2.70 -18.65
CA GLU A 157 -7.14 3.68 -19.73
C GLU A 157 -6.09 3.42 -20.82
N THR A 158 -4.85 3.10 -20.45
CA THR A 158 -3.79 2.80 -21.43
C THR A 158 -4.08 1.52 -22.22
N MET A 159 -4.92 0.63 -21.69
CA MET A 159 -5.39 -0.59 -22.36
C MET A 159 -6.75 -0.42 -23.04
N GLY A 160 -7.22 0.81 -23.23
CA GLY A 160 -8.39 1.14 -24.05
C GLY A 160 -9.73 1.13 -23.32
N PHE A 161 -9.75 1.02 -21.98
CA PHE A 161 -10.96 1.16 -21.18
C PHE A 161 -11.09 2.58 -20.60
N LYS A 162 -12.12 3.31 -21.02
CA LYS A 162 -12.41 4.63 -20.45
C LYS A 162 -13.06 4.49 -19.07
N THR A 163 -12.34 4.89 -18.03
CA THR A 163 -12.82 4.98 -16.65
C THR A 163 -13.83 6.14 -16.49
N PHE A 164 -14.50 6.18 -15.34
CA PHE A 164 -15.41 7.28 -15.01
C PHE A 164 -14.66 8.57 -14.61
N GLY A 165 -13.52 8.41 -13.95
CA GLY A 165 -12.64 9.48 -13.45
C GLY A 165 -11.43 8.92 -12.72
#